data_AF-A0A441UH19-F1
#
_entry.id   AF-A0A441UH19-F1
#
_cell.length_a   1.000
_cell.length_b   1.000
_cell.length_c   1.000
_cell.angle_alpha   90.00
_cell.angle_beta   90.00
_cell.angle_gamma   90.00
#
_symmetry.space_group_name_H-M   'P 1'
#
loop_
_entity.id
_entity.type
_entity.pdbx_description
1 polymer ?
#
loop_
_entity_poly.entity_id
_entity_poly.type
_entity_poly.pdbx_seq_one_letter_code
_entity_poly.pdbx_strand_id
1 'polypeptide(L)'
;RAEASVALFGGNPVIAPGRITSWPAAKRKHLKALGVVVDSGRYHRVNHPVVTDLERCLTNWAGNWTTRAVGSGTAAIHVELDYFKDRGNLVVTAALNWPGAVGPISISGLQPRFVDVDLTLAGIDEDAAANTMEPDVAAVLVTHLFGNNILAPRTRAAARVLGARI
;
A
#
# COMPACT_ATOMS: atom_id res chain seq x y z
N ARG A 1 -10.35 34.52 34.62
CA ARG A 1 -10.25 33.11 34.19
C ARG A 1 -8.76 32.81 34.12
N ALA A 2 -8.22 31.91 34.94
CA ALA A 2 -6.83 31.47 34.76
C ALA A 2 -6.72 30.91 33.34
N GLU A 3 -5.81 31.45 32.52
CA GLU A 3 -5.57 30.96 31.17
C GLU A 3 -5.22 29.48 31.28
N ALA A 4 -6.11 28.61 30.82
CA ALA A 4 -5.84 27.17 30.81
C ALA A 4 -4.70 26.94 29.81
N SER A 5 -3.49 26.72 30.35
CA SER A 5 -2.31 26.39 29.55
C SER A 5 -2.56 25.10 28.76
N VAL A 6 -2.03 25.01 27.54
CA VAL A 6 -2.04 23.75 26.78
C VAL A 6 -1.24 22.71 27.57
N ALA A 7 -1.66 21.43 27.53
CA ALA A 7 -1.00 20.38 28.32
C ALA A 7 0.51 20.25 28.04
N LEU A 8 0.94 20.52 26.80
CA LEU A 8 2.36 20.58 26.42
C LEU A 8 3.15 21.62 27.24
N PHE A 9 2.50 22.69 27.70
CA PHE A 9 3.09 23.79 28.47
C PHE A 9 2.67 23.75 29.95
N GLY A 10 2.43 22.55 30.50
CA GLY A 10 2.16 22.35 31.92
C GLY A 10 0.71 22.56 32.37
N GLY A 11 -0.23 22.74 31.42
CA GLY A 11 -1.65 22.67 31.74
C GLY A 11 -2.18 21.24 31.91
N ASN A 12 -3.44 21.12 32.32
CA ASN A 12 -4.07 19.80 32.48
C ASN A 12 -4.55 19.25 31.12
N PRO A 13 -4.25 17.97 30.77
CA PRO A 13 -4.79 17.33 29.58
C PRO A 13 -6.31 17.34 29.55
N VAL A 14 -6.90 17.86 28.47
CA VAL A 14 -8.36 17.90 28.29
C VAL A 14 -8.96 16.51 28.01
N ILE A 15 -8.16 15.63 27.41
CA ILE A 15 -8.56 14.24 27.11
C ILE A 15 -8.03 13.34 28.22
N ALA A 16 -8.95 12.75 28.98
CA ALA A 16 -8.60 11.78 30.00
C ALA A 16 -7.90 10.54 29.40
N PRO A 17 -6.92 9.94 30.09
CA PRO A 17 -6.33 8.66 29.67
C PRO A 17 -7.41 7.60 29.41
N GLY A 18 -7.23 6.80 28.37
CA GLY A 18 -8.16 5.71 28.00
C GLY A 18 -9.41 6.14 27.22
N ARG A 19 -9.65 7.44 27.01
CA ARG A 19 -10.77 7.91 26.15
C ARG A 19 -10.59 7.55 24.67
N ILE A 20 -9.36 7.36 24.23
CA ILE A 20 -9.01 6.96 22.86
C ILE A 20 -8.69 5.47 22.87
N THR A 21 -9.43 4.69 22.07
CA THR A 21 -9.13 3.26 21.88
C THR A 21 -7.93 3.12 20.95
N SER A 22 -6.91 2.39 21.37
CA SER A 22 -5.75 2.08 20.54
C SER A 22 -6.15 1.19 19.36
N TRP A 23 -5.62 1.49 18.18
CA TRP A 23 -5.73 0.63 17.00
C TRP A 23 -4.41 -0.12 16.76
N PRO A 24 -4.42 -1.42 16.40
CA PRO A 24 -5.59 -2.27 16.17
C PRO A 24 -6.29 -2.72 17.45
N ALA A 25 -7.63 -2.74 17.44
CA ALA A 25 -8.44 -3.17 18.58
C ALA A 25 -8.64 -4.70 18.59
N ALA A 26 -7.76 -5.41 19.30
CA ALA A 26 -7.85 -6.87 19.42
C ALA A 26 -9.16 -7.32 20.09
N LYS A 27 -9.75 -8.42 19.61
CA LYS A 27 -11.01 -9.01 20.10
C LYS A 27 -10.82 -10.49 20.42
N ARG A 28 -11.71 -11.08 21.23
CA ARG A 28 -11.67 -12.53 21.57
C ARG A 28 -11.63 -13.44 20.34
N LYS A 29 -12.27 -13.05 19.24
CA LYS A 29 -12.20 -13.81 17.97
C LYS A 29 -10.78 -13.91 17.40
N HIS A 30 -9.92 -12.92 17.60
CA HIS A 30 -8.53 -12.95 17.15
C HIS A 30 -7.70 -13.95 17.98
N LEU A 31 -7.93 -14.00 19.30
CA LEU A 31 -7.31 -14.99 20.18
C LEU A 31 -7.74 -16.41 19.81
N LYS A 32 -9.02 -16.62 19.50
CA LYS A 32 -9.52 -17.92 19.04
C LYS A 32 -8.85 -18.36 17.74
N ALA A 33 -8.72 -17.45 16.76
CA ALA A 33 -8.03 -17.75 15.51
C ALA A 33 -6.54 -18.09 15.71
N LEU A 34 -5.87 -17.38 16.62
CA LEU A 34 -4.49 -17.68 17.00
C LEU A 34 -4.38 -19.05 17.67
N GLY A 35 -5.28 -19.39 18.60
CA GLY A 35 -5.32 -20.68 19.28
C GLY A 35 -5.41 -21.85 18.29
N VAL A 36 -6.27 -21.74 17.27
CA VAL A 36 -6.39 -22.77 16.21
C VAL A 36 -5.04 -23.04 15.52
N VAL A 37 -4.26 -22.00 15.22
CA VAL A 37 -2.94 -22.14 14.61
C VAL A 37 -1.95 -22.76 15.59
N VAL A 38 -1.91 -22.27 16.83
CA VAL A 38 -1.02 -22.74 17.89
C VAL A 38 -1.24 -24.22 18.19
N ASP A 39 -2.48 -24.62 18.44
CA ASP A 39 -2.88 -25.99 18.78
C ASP A 39 -2.61 -26.97 17.64
N SER A 40 -2.61 -26.49 16.39
CA SER A 40 -2.34 -27.34 15.23
C SER A 40 -0.87 -27.76 15.08
N GLY A 41 0.08 -27.06 15.72
CA GLY A 41 1.52 -27.25 15.52
C GLY A 41 2.03 -26.92 14.09
N ARG A 42 1.20 -26.29 13.24
CA ARG A 42 1.51 -26.01 11.84
C ARG A 42 1.52 -24.51 11.59
N TYR A 43 2.71 -23.96 11.36
CA TYR A 43 2.95 -22.51 11.32
C TYR A 43 3.27 -21.96 9.93
N HIS A 44 3.23 -22.80 8.89
CA HIS A 44 3.62 -22.41 7.56
C HIS A 44 2.45 -22.55 6.57
N ARG A 45 2.43 -21.69 5.54
CA ARG A 45 1.38 -21.70 4.51
C ARG A 45 1.18 -23.05 3.81
N VAL A 46 2.23 -23.89 3.77
CA VAL A 46 2.21 -25.19 3.10
C VAL A 46 1.49 -26.25 3.93
N ASN A 47 1.50 -26.12 5.26
CA ASN A 47 0.94 -27.13 6.16
C ASN A 47 -0.28 -26.63 6.95
N HIS A 48 -0.63 -25.34 6.91
CA HIS A 48 -1.80 -24.80 7.60
C HIS A 48 -2.73 -24.01 6.65
N PRO A 49 -4.05 -24.23 6.67
CA PRO A 49 -4.99 -23.62 5.71
C PRO A 49 -5.25 -22.13 5.94
N VAL A 50 -4.90 -21.57 7.10
CA VAL A 50 -5.21 -20.17 7.48
C VAL A 50 -4.85 -19.14 6.39
N VAL A 51 -3.74 -19.34 5.68
CA VAL A 51 -3.30 -18.43 4.62
C VAL A 51 -4.18 -18.59 3.38
N THR A 52 -4.47 -19.82 2.97
CA THR A 52 -5.36 -20.09 1.82
C THR A 52 -6.80 -19.65 2.09
N ASP A 53 -7.27 -19.80 3.33
CA ASP A 53 -8.59 -19.32 3.75
C ASP A 53 -8.66 -17.78 3.68
N LEU A 54 -7.61 -17.10 4.15
CA LEU A 54 -7.47 -15.64 4.01
C LEU A 54 -7.46 -15.21 2.53
N GLU A 55 -6.64 -15.84 1.69
CA GLU A 55 -6.56 -15.56 0.26
C GLU A 55 -7.94 -15.72 -0.41
N ARG A 56 -8.66 -16.81 -0.12
CA ARG A 56 -10.02 -17.03 -0.63
C ARG A 56 -11.01 -15.94 -0.17
N CYS A 57 -11.00 -15.58 1.12
CA CYS A 57 -11.86 -14.51 1.63
C CYS A 57 -11.54 -13.17 0.97
N LEU A 58 -10.26 -12.85 0.76
CA LEU A 58 -9.82 -11.61 0.13
C LEU A 58 -10.17 -11.58 -1.35
N THR A 59 -9.98 -12.68 -2.09
CA THR A 59 -10.42 -12.82 -3.49
C THR A 59 -11.92 -12.55 -3.63
N ASN A 60 -12.75 -13.15 -2.77
CA ASN A 60 -14.19 -12.93 -2.81
C ASN A 60 -14.56 -11.47 -2.52
N TRP A 61 -13.90 -10.85 -1.53
CA TRP A 61 -14.13 -9.45 -1.17
C TRP A 61 -13.66 -8.49 -2.28
N ALA A 62 -12.54 -8.79 -2.94
CA ALA A 62 -11.93 -7.99 -3.99
C ALA A 62 -12.57 -8.20 -5.38
N GLY A 63 -13.77 -8.79 -5.46
CA GLY A 63 -14.47 -8.97 -6.74
C GLY A 63 -13.88 -10.07 -7.62
N ASN A 64 -13.43 -11.17 -7.01
CA ASN A 64 -12.85 -12.35 -7.67
C ASN A 64 -11.48 -12.12 -8.34
N TRP A 65 -10.72 -11.13 -7.87
CA TRP A 65 -9.34 -10.95 -8.32
C TRP A 65 -8.43 -12.10 -7.81
N THR A 66 -7.37 -12.38 -8.57
CA THR A 66 -6.34 -13.31 -8.08
C THR A 66 -5.60 -12.65 -6.92
N THR A 67 -5.56 -13.31 -5.76
CA THR A 67 -4.91 -12.75 -4.57
C THR A 67 -3.80 -13.66 -4.06
N ARG A 68 -2.79 -13.05 -3.44
CA ARG A 68 -1.69 -13.75 -2.79
C ARG A 68 -1.30 -13.04 -1.50
N ALA A 69 -1.25 -13.78 -0.40
CA ALA A 69 -0.74 -13.27 0.86
C ALA A 69 0.79 -13.30 0.88
N VAL A 70 1.38 -12.20 1.30
CA VAL A 70 2.83 -11.98 1.47
C VAL A 70 3.12 -11.32 2.81
N GLY A 71 4.40 -11.22 3.19
CA GLY A 71 4.80 -10.77 4.53
C GLY A 71 4.50 -9.30 4.84
N SER A 72 4.36 -8.43 3.84
CA SER A 72 4.04 -7.01 4.02
C SER A 72 3.56 -6.35 2.71
N GLY A 73 3.04 -5.13 2.79
CA GLY A 73 2.71 -4.34 1.60
C GLY A 73 3.94 -4.00 0.74
N THR A 74 5.09 -3.74 1.38
CA THR A 74 6.39 -3.54 0.68
C THR A 74 6.79 -4.80 -0.09
N ALA A 75 6.63 -5.98 0.51
CA ALA A 75 6.93 -7.24 -0.18
C ALA A 75 5.99 -7.50 -1.37
N ALA A 76 4.71 -7.11 -1.27
CA ALA A 76 3.77 -7.21 -2.39
C ALA A 76 4.23 -6.38 -3.60
N ILE A 77 4.60 -5.11 -3.35
CA ILE A 77 5.08 -4.22 -4.40
C ILE A 77 6.41 -4.73 -4.99
N HIS A 78 7.33 -5.19 -4.15
CA HIS A 78 8.61 -5.73 -4.61
C HIS A 78 8.42 -6.94 -5.54
N VAL A 79 7.57 -7.90 -5.17
CA VAL A 79 7.28 -9.08 -6.02
C VAL A 79 6.71 -8.66 -7.36
N GLU A 80 5.82 -7.67 -7.39
CA GLU A 80 5.23 -7.18 -8.64
C GLU A 80 6.24 -6.43 -9.52
N LEU A 81 7.06 -5.56 -8.93
CA LEU A 81 8.08 -4.82 -9.67
C LEU A 81 9.19 -5.73 -10.21
N ASP A 82 9.58 -6.76 -9.45
CA ASP A 82 10.57 -7.75 -9.91
C ASP A 82 10.11 -8.46 -11.20
N TYR A 83 8.81 -8.66 -11.38
CA TYR A 83 8.23 -9.23 -12.61
C TYR A 83 8.31 -8.28 -13.83
N PHE A 84 8.41 -6.97 -13.60
CA PHE A 84 8.48 -5.96 -14.66
C PHE A 84 9.89 -5.41 -14.90
N LYS A 85 10.88 -5.76 -14.06
CA LYS A 85 12.20 -5.11 -14.07
C LYS A 85 12.98 -5.22 -15.39
N ASP A 86 12.73 -6.26 -16.19
CA ASP A 86 13.42 -6.46 -17.47
C ASP A 86 12.74 -5.70 -18.63
N ARG A 87 11.75 -4.84 -18.34
CA ARG A 87 10.96 -4.10 -19.35
C ARG A 87 11.30 -2.61 -19.41
N GLY A 88 12.28 -2.17 -18.63
CA GLY A 88 12.72 -0.78 -18.52
C GLY A 88 13.36 -0.53 -17.17
N ASN A 89 14.05 0.60 -17.01
CA ASN A 89 14.74 0.94 -15.77
C ASN A 89 13.92 1.84 -14.85
N LEU A 90 12.81 2.42 -15.32
CA LEU A 90 12.08 3.47 -14.61
C LEU A 90 10.73 3.00 -14.09
N VAL A 91 10.36 3.47 -12.90
CA VAL A 91 9.01 3.37 -12.35
C VAL A 91 8.47 4.76 -12.07
N VAL A 92 7.41 5.16 -12.76
CA VAL A 92 6.77 6.45 -12.55
C VAL A 92 5.86 6.38 -11.32
N THR A 93 5.99 7.32 -10.38
CA THR A 93 5.14 7.36 -9.18
C THR A 93 5.02 8.77 -8.62
N ALA A 94 4.02 9.00 -7.76
CA ALA A 94 3.86 10.27 -7.05
C ALA A 94 5.01 10.51 -6.06
N ALA A 95 5.50 11.76 -5.99
CA ALA A 95 6.49 12.18 -5.00
C ALA A 95 5.92 12.16 -3.56
N LEU A 96 4.65 12.53 -3.40
CA LEU A 96 3.92 12.39 -2.15
C LEU A 96 3.50 10.93 -1.96
N ASN A 97 4.31 10.16 -1.24
CA ASN A 97 4.08 8.72 -1.07
C ASN A 97 4.65 8.19 0.26
N TRP A 98 4.29 6.95 0.61
CA TRP A 98 4.86 6.25 1.75
C TRP A 98 6.21 5.62 1.36
N PRO A 99 7.29 5.77 2.16
CA PRO A 99 8.59 5.17 1.84
C PRO A 99 8.54 3.66 1.59
N GLY A 100 7.64 2.94 2.28
CA GLY A 100 7.46 1.50 2.09
C GLY A 100 6.83 1.11 0.75
N ALA A 101 6.23 2.06 0.01
CA ALA A 101 5.74 1.85 -1.36
C ALA A 101 6.81 2.20 -2.42
N VAL A 102 7.67 3.17 -2.13
CA VAL A 102 8.72 3.64 -3.05
C VAL A 102 10.00 2.80 -2.96
N GLY A 103 10.42 2.42 -1.74
CA GLY A 103 11.63 1.63 -1.51
C GLY A 103 11.76 0.35 -2.36
N PRO A 104 10.68 -0.43 -2.58
CA PRO A 104 10.69 -1.57 -3.49
C PRO A 104 11.20 -1.29 -4.90
N ILE A 105 11.03 -0.08 -5.44
CA ILE A 105 11.51 0.30 -6.77
C ILE A 105 13.03 0.10 -6.83
N SER A 106 13.75 0.69 -5.88
CA SER A 106 15.21 0.58 -5.81
C SER A 106 15.69 -0.80 -5.37
N ILE A 107 14.95 -1.50 -4.51
CA ILE A 107 15.25 -2.91 -4.15
C ILE A 107 15.20 -3.81 -5.39
N SER A 108 14.31 -3.50 -6.34
CA SER A 108 14.17 -4.23 -7.61
C SER A 108 15.22 -3.84 -8.66
N GLY A 109 16.16 -2.94 -8.34
CA GLY A 109 17.15 -2.41 -9.28
C GLY A 109 16.61 -1.31 -10.22
N LEU A 110 15.39 -0.83 -9.98
CA LEU A 110 14.73 0.20 -10.79
C LEU A 110 14.91 1.60 -10.18
N GLN A 111 14.69 2.62 -10.99
CA GLN A 111 14.80 4.02 -10.62
C GLN A 111 13.41 4.68 -10.53
N PRO A 112 13.07 5.31 -9.40
CA PRO A 112 11.81 6.05 -9.30
C PRO A 112 11.89 7.34 -10.12
N ARG A 113 10.90 7.55 -11.00
CA ARG A 113 10.65 8.84 -11.64
C ARG A 113 9.45 9.49 -10.95
N PHE A 114 9.74 10.51 -10.15
CA PHE A 114 8.71 11.20 -9.41
C PHE A 114 7.94 12.20 -10.26
N VAL A 115 6.62 12.21 -10.09
CA VAL A 115 5.73 13.26 -10.57
C VAL A 115 4.97 13.87 -9.39
N ASP A 116 4.43 15.07 -9.58
CA ASP A 116 3.63 15.72 -8.55
C ASP A 116 2.24 15.07 -8.39
N VAL A 117 1.46 15.56 -7.43
CA VAL A 117 0.12 15.09 -7.13
C VAL A 117 -0.98 16.04 -7.58
N ASP A 118 -2.14 15.49 -7.90
CA ASP A 118 -3.38 16.24 -7.93
C ASP A 118 -3.72 16.70 -6.50
N LEU A 119 -3.83 18.01 -6.30
CA LEU A 119 -4.06 18.62 -4.98
C LEU A 119 -5.45 18.31 -4.40
N THR A 120 -6.40 17.88 -5.22
CA THR A 120 -7.76 17.52 -4.79
C THR A 120 -7.80 16.07 -4.29
N LEU A 121 -7.12 15.17 -4.98
CA LEU A 121 -7.16 13.73 -4.68
C LEU A 121 -6.01 13.28 -3.76
N ALA A 122 -4.95 14.10 -3.65
CA ALA A 122 -3.68 13.75 -3.03
C ALA A 122 -3.08 12.44 -3.59
N GLY A 123 -3.29 12.21 -4.89
CA GLY A 123 -2.77 11.09 -5.65
C GLY A 123 -1.99 11.58 -6.87
N ILE A 124 -1.38 10.65 -7.62
CA ILE A 124 -0.56 10.99 -8.78
C ILE A 124 -1.29 11.93 -9.75
N ASP A 125 -0.66 13.02 -10.19
CA ASP A 125 -1.19 13.85 -11.27
C ASP A 125 -1.15 13.03 -12.56
N GLU A 126 -2.34 12.75 -13.10
CA GLU A 126 -2.52 11.86 -14.24
C GLU A 126 -1.89 12.41 -15.53
N ASP A 127 -2.01 13.72 -15.76
CA ASP A 127 -1.51 14.38 -16.96
C ASP A 127 0.02 14.50 -16.90
N ALA A 128 0.56 14.87 -15.73
CA ALA A 128 1.99 14.88 -15.48
C ALA A 128 2.57 13.46 -15.68
N ALA A 129 1.94 12.44 -15.10
CA ALA A 129 2.38 11.06 -15.26
C ALA A 129 2.35 10.62 -16.74
N ALA A 130 1.26 10.91 -17.47
CA ALA A 130 1.13 10.55 -18.89
C ALA A 130 2.25 11.18 -19.74
N ASN A 131 2.64 12.42 -19.43
CA ASN A 131 3.71 13.14 -20.13
C ASN A 131 5.13 12.61 -19.84
N THR A 132 5.31 11.79 -18.80
CA THR A 132 6.61 11.16 -18.49
C THR A 132 6.82 9.79 -19.15
N MET A 133 5.82 9.29 -19.85
CA MET A 133 5.86 7.98 -20.49
C MET A 133 6.88 7.95 -21.64
N GLU A 134 7.84 7.03 -21.56
CA GLU A 134 8.88 6.79 -22.56
C GLU A 134 9.26 5.30 -22.60
N PRO A 135 9.99 4.81 -23.61
CA PRO A 135 10.29 3.38 -23.76
C PRO A 135 11.01 2.72 -22.57
N ASP A 136 11.71 3.49 -21.73
CA ASP A 136 12.44 2.96 -20.56
C ASP A 136 11.57 2.87 -19.28
N VAL A 137 10.29 3.25 -19.37
CA VAL A 137 9.33 3.10 -18.26
C VAL A 137 8.83 1.66 -18.20
N ALA A 138 9.24 0.93 -17.18
CA ALA A 138 8.79 -0.44 -16.92
C ALA A 138 7.37 -0.49 -16.38
N ALA A 139 7.05 0.43 -15.45
CA ALA A 139 5.77 0.44 -14.73
C ALA A 139 5.38 1.83 -14.23
N VAL A 140 4.10 1.98 -13.90
CA VAL A 140 3.58 3.13 -13.14
C VAL A 140 3.02 2.63 -11.81
N LEU A 141 3.51 3.16 -10.70
CA LEU A 141 3.04 2.82 -9.35
C LEU A 141 2.10 3.91 -8.84
N VAL A 142 0.81 3.58 -8.77
CA VAL A 142 -0.25 4.46 -8.29
C VAL A 142 -0.60 4.14 -6.83
N THR A 143 -0.41 5.11 -5.93
CA THR A 143 -0.82 4.99 -4.52
C THR A 143 -2.19 5.61 -4.31
N HIS A 144 -3.12 4.84 -3.75
CA HIS A 144 -4.43 5.30 -3.28
C HIS A 144 -4.32 5.92 -1.88
N LEU A 145 -3.69 7.09 -1.80
CA LEU A 145 -3.36 7.73 -0.53
C LEU A 145 -4.63 7.98 0.30
N PHE A 146 -4.56 7.71 1.60
CA PHE A 146 -5.69 7.82 2.54
C PHE A 146 -6.93 6.97 2.19
N GLY A 147 -6.82 6.03 1.25
CA GLY A 147 -7.95 5.24 0.75
C GLY A 147 -8.74 5.93 -0.37
N ASN A 148 -8.24 7.03 -0.93
CA ASN A 148 -8.82 7.68 -2.09
C ASN A 148 -8.57 6.86 -3.35
N ASN A 149 -9.63 6.51 -4.08
CA ASN A 149 -9.52 5.83 -5.35
C ASN A 149 -8.98 6.79 -6.40
N ILE A 150 -7.80 6.50 -6.92
CA ILE A 150 -7.12 7.31 -7.94
C ILE A 150 -7.35 6.66 -9.30
N LEU A 151 -7.90 7.43 -10.22
CA LEU A 151 -8.11 7.02 -11.61
C LEU A 151 -7.07 7.72 -12.48
N ALA A 152 -6.38 6.97 -13.33
CA ALA A 152 -5.37 7.49 -14.25
C ALA A 152 -5.57 6.96 -15.69
N PRO A 153 -6.75 7.10 -16.32
CA PRO A 153 -7.04 6.56 -17.64
C PRO A 153 -6.11 6.99 -18.79
N ARG A 154 -5.69 8.26 -18.84
CA ARG A 154 -4.72 8.84 -19.78
C ARG A 154 -3.33 8.28 -19.56
N THR A 155 -2.85 8.24 -18.31
CA THR A 155 -1.58 7.57 -18.00
C THR A 155 -1.63 6.12 -18.47
N ARG A 156 -2.73 5.40 -18.20
CA ARG A 156 -2.92 4.00 -18.62
C ARG A 156 -2.94 3.85 -20.15
N ALA A 157 -3.56 4.78 -20.86
CA ALA A 157 -3.55 4.80 -22.31
C ALA A 157 -2.13 5.01 -22.86
N ALA A 158 -1.39 5.98 -22.31
CA ALA A 158 -0.02 6.27 -22.70
C ALA A 158 0.94 5.09 -22.41
N ALA A 159 0.84 4.49 -21.22
CA ALA A 159 1.63 3.31 -20.85
C ALA A 159 1.38 2.12 -21.80
N ARG A 160 0.11 1.88 -22.18
CA ARG A 160 -0.24 0.77 -23.08
C ARG A 160 0.38 0.90 -24.47
N VAL A 161 0.54 2.11 -25.01
CA VAL A 161 1.18 2.35 -26.31
C VAL A 161 2.63 1.88 -26.31
N LEU A 162 3.29 1.96 -25.15
CA LEU A 162 4.71 1.62 -24.97
C LEU A 162 4.93 0.20 -24.43
N GLY A 163 3.86 -0.57 -24.18
CA GLY A 163 3.95 -1.90 -23.56
C GLY A 163 4.16 -1.88 -22.04
N ALA A 164 4.23 -0.69 -21.42
CA ALA A 164 4.26 -0.51 -19.97
C ALA A 164 2.91 -0.87 -19.33
N ARG A 165 2.94 -1.30 -18.06
CA ARG A 165 1.74 -1.61 -17.27
C ARG A 165 1.55 -0.60 -16.13
N ILE A 166 0.29 -0.33 -15.82
CA ILE A 166 -0.17 0.47 -14.68
C ILE A 166 -1.02 -0.45 -13.81
#